data_AF-A0A954EFD5-F1
#
_entry.id   AF-A0A954EFD5-F1
#
_cell.length_a   1.000
_cell.length_b   1.000
_cell.length_c   1.000
_cell.angle_alpha   90.00
_cell.angle_beta   90.00
_cell.angle_gamma   90.00
#
_symmetry.space_group_name_H-M   'P 1'
#
loop_
_entity.id
_entity.type
_entity.pdbx_description
1 polymer ?
#
loop_
_entity_poly.entity_id
_entity_poly.type
_entity_poly.pdbx_seq_one_letter_code
_entity_poly.pdbx_strand_id
1 'polypeptide(L)'
;MSKSPQQCAPAMQHPPRPSRSGAWIRSACGFLAAILIGGPPEFASLQGAEVTMLSGYRISFEGEPKPVRGLTLEQTRVTPVGPVANFPFTIFEDGRRQIILPQRQVAEVQLGGRTVDKFNITIPPGPKVDSFGAIGGFLNVTPFSEFGRRIVTLATPRGNEDVIQAIKELRPQDITLTAVQHQWEYKVATQSIPTETLRAVLYNAIDQESHE
;
A
#
# COMPACT_ATOMS: atom_id res chain seq x y z
N MET A 1 42.79 -36.28 64.21
CA MET A 1 41.36 -36.44 64.57
C MET A 1 40.55 -36.21 63.29
N SER A 2 40.04 -37.24 62.60
CA SER A 2 38.69 -37.85 62.77
C SER A 2 37.60 -36.80 62.48
N LYS A 3 36.71 -36.88 61.46
CA LYS A 3 36.00 -38.01 60.84
C LYS A 3 35.43 -37.62 59.45
N SER A 4 35.37 -38.57 58.52
CA SER A 4 34.40 -38.67 57.39
C SER A 4 33.12 -39.40 57.91
N PRO A 5 31.98 -39.59 57.18
CA PRO A 5 31.91 -39.95 55.74
C PRO A 5 30.63 -39.60 54.90
N GLN A 6 30.74 -39.87 53.59
CA GLN A 6 29.76 -40.47 52.64
C GLN A 6 28.47 -39.76 52.17
N GLN A 7 28.31 -39.67 50.83
CA GLN A 7 27.22 -40.25 50.01
C GLN A 7 27.45 -39.91 48.51
N CYS A 8 27.79 -40.87 47.63
CA CYS A 8 26.93 -41.73 46.77
C CYS A 8 26.21 -41.02 45.59
N ALA A 9 26.75 -41.22 44.38
CA ALA A 9 26.02 -41.23 43.08
C ALA A 9 25.28 -42.60 42.92
N PRO A 10 24.53 -42.95 41.84
CA PRO A 10 24.34 -42.33 40.51
C PRO A 10 22.89 -42.40 39.93
N ALA A 11 22.65 -41.85 38.72
CA ALA A 11 21.70 -42.44 37.75
C ALA A 11 21.81 -41.80 36.35
N MET A 12 22.03 -42.66 35.35
CA MET A 12 22.08 -42.38 33.91
C MET A 12 20.72 -41.92 33.37
N GLN A 13 20.72 -40.92 32.49
CA GLN A 13 19.57 -40.57 31.66
C GLN A 13 19.67 -41.32 30.32
N HIS A 14 18.67 -42.18 30.05
CA HIS A 14 18.46 -42.85 28.78
C HIS A 14 17.91 -41.87 27.71
N PRO A 15 18.21 -42.10 26.42
CA PRO A 15 17.65 -41.33 25.30
C PRO A 15 16.16 -41.70 25.01
N PRO A 16 15.42 -40.83 24.30
CA PRO A 16 13.98 -40.97 24.09
C PRO A 16 13.58 -42.12 23.15
N ARG A 17 12.39 -42.66 23.41
CA ARG A 17 11.73 -43.76 22.66
C ARG A 17 11.28 -43.36 21.24
N PRO A 18 11.19 -44.32 20.30
CA PRO A 18 10.88 -44.07 18.91
C PRO A 18 9.39 -43.90 18.58
N SER A 19 9.18 -43.13 17.51
CA SER A 19 7.98 -42.93 16.70
C SER A 19 7.26 -44.24 16.33
N ARG A 20 5.92 -44.25 16.40
CA ARG A 20 5.05 -45.12 15.58
C ARG A 20 3.57 -44.75 15.67
N SER A 21 2.87 -45.00 14.56
CA SER A 21 1.41 -44.93 14.31
C SER A 21 0.89 -43.54 13.88
N GLY A 22 0.19 -43.38 12.77
CA GLY A 22 -0.22 -44.33 11.76
C GLY A 22 -0.67 -43.59 10.51
N ALA A 23 -0.08 -43.93 9.39
CA ALA A 23 -0.64 -43.73 8.07
C ALA A 23 -0.35 -45.03 7.32
N TRP A 24 -1.37 -45.61 6.68
CA TRP A 24 -1.35 -45.93 5.25
C TRP A 24 -2.62 -46.72 4.85
N ILE A 25 -3.47 -46.01 4.10
CA ILE A 25 -4.15 -46.38 2.85
C ILE A 25 -5.05 -47.64 2.80
N ARG A 26 -6.34 -47.44 2.44
CA ARG A 26 -6.93 -47.73 1.11
C ARG A 26 -8.44 -47.94 1.22
N SER A 27 -9.21 -47.11 0.51
CA SER A 27 -10.30 -47.59 -0.35
C SER A 27 -10.68 -46.48 -1.33
N ALA A 28 -10.31 -46.72 -2.57
CA ALA A 28 -10.81 -46.03 -3.75
C ALA A 28 -12.18 -46.60 -4.10
N CYS A 29 -13.11 -45.75 -4.54
CA CYS A 29 -14.05 -45.96 -5.66
C CYS A 29 -15.23 -45.01 -5.51
N GLY A 30 -15.49 -44.24 -6.56
CA GLY A 30 -16.72 -43.44 -6.68
C GLY A 30 -16.54 -42.07 -7.27
N PHE A 31 -15.78 -41.92 -8.37
CA PHE A 31 -15.97 -40.78 -9.26
C PHE A 31 -17.26 -41.01 -10.04
N LEU A 32 -18.34 -40.37 -9.58
CA LEU A 32 -19.56 -40.19 -10.36
C LEU A 32 -19.64 -38.72 -10.71
N ALA A 33 -19.25 -38.41 -11.93
CA ALA A 33 -19.48 -37.12 -12.56
C ALA A 33 -20.99 -36.91 -12.72
N ALA A 34 -21.54 -35.95 -11.98
CA ALA A 34 -22.83 -35.35 -12.27
C ALA A 34 -22.55 -33.96 -12.86
N ILE A 35 -22.51 -33.90 -14.20
CA ILE A 35 -22.67 -32.68 -14.97
C ILE A 35 -24.18 -32.36 -14.98
N LEU A 36 -24.49 -31.06 -14.97
CA LEU A 36 -25.82 -30.41 -15.11
C LEU A 36 -26.44 -29.89 -13.81
N ILE A 37 -26.03 -28.68 -13.41
CA ILE A 37 -26.99 -27.59 -13.18
C ILE A 37 -26.40 -26.34 -13.83
N GLY A 38 -27.02 -25.87 -14.90
CA GLY A 38 -26.83 -24.51 -15.40
C GLY A 38 -27.39 -23.55 -14.36
N GLY A 39 -26.53 -23.12 -13.43
CA GLY A 39 -26.75 -21.89 -12.70
C GLY A 39 -26.62 -20.73 -13.67
N PRO A 40 -27.37 -19.62 -13.49
CA PRO A 40 -27.01 -18.37 -14.17
C PRO A 40 -25.53 -18.13 -13.91
N PRO A 41 -24.77 -17.57 -14.88
CA PRO A 41 -23.39 -17.18 -14.60
C PRO A 41 -23.46 -16.36 -13.31
N GLU A 42 -22.80 -16.85 -12.26
CA GLU A 42 -22.43 -16.01 -11.16
C GLU A 42 -21.66 -14.88 -11.83
N PHE A 43 -22.32 -13.74 -12.02
CA PHE A 43 -21.62 -12.51 -12.24
C PHE A 43 -20.76 -12.41 -11.01
N ALA A 44 -19.50 -12.87 -11.11
CA ALA A 44 -18.49 -12.63 -10.12
C ALA A 44 -18.63 -11.16 -9.82
N SER A 45 -19.13 -10.87 -8.63
CA SER A 45 -19.51 -9.53 -8.31
C SER A 45 -18.23 -8.73 -8.47
N LEU A 46 -18.23 -7.75 -9.38
CA LEU A 46 -17.15 -6.78 -9.50
C LEU A 46 -17.20 -5.89 -8.25
N GLN A 47 -17.04 -6.50 -7.08
CA GLN A 47 -16.92 -5.81 -5.84
C GLN A 47 -15.51 -5.26 -5.78
N GLY A 48 -15.42 -3.94 -5.60
CA GLY A 48 -14.17 -3.31 -5.23
C GLY A 48 -13.71 -3.88 -3.89
N ALA A 49 -12.41 -3.74 -3.59
CA ALA A 49 -11.90 -4.16 -2.31
C ALA A 49 -12.67 -3.45 -1.18
N GLU A 50 -13.06 -4.19 -0.16
CA GLU A 50 -13.90 -3.70 0.92
C GLU A 50 -13.32 -4.16 2.26
N VAL A 51 -13.30 -3.24 3.24
CA VAL A 51 -12.98 -3.55 4.62
C VAL A 51 -14.24 -3.42 5.47
N THR A 52 -14.53 -4.47 6.23
CA THR A 52 -15.64 -4.49 7.19
C THR A 52 -15.08 -4.30 8.60
N MET A 53 -15.64 -3.34 9.34
CA MET A 53 -15.30 -3.10 10.74
C MET A 53 -16.14 -3.97 11.68
N LEU A 54 -15.68 -4.15 12.92
CA LEU A 54 -16.44 -4.86 13.96
C LEU A 54 -17.83 -4.24 14.24
N SER A 55 -18.01 -2.94 13.95
CA SER A 55 -19.30 -2.27 14.04
C SER A 55 -20.28 -2.63 12.92
N GLY A 56 -19.83 -3.37 11.90
CA GLY A 56 -20.58 -3.66 10.67
C GLY A 56 -20.46 -2.58 9.60
N TYR A 57 -19.78 -1.46 9.87
CA TYR A 57 -19.51 -0.43 8.86
C TYR A 57 -18.54 -0.95 7.80
N ARG A 58 -18.81 -0.67 6.53
CA ARG A 58 -18.00 -1.15 5.40
C ARG A 58 -17.45 -0.01 4.57
N ILE A 59 -16.21 -0.17 4.12
CA ILE A 59 -15.48 0.88 3.41
C ILE A 59 -14.81 0.27 2.18
N SER A 60 -15.10 0.82 1.01
CA SER A 60 -14.39 0.49 -0.22
C SER A 60 -13.01 1.13 -0.26
N PHE A 61 -12.04 0.42 -0.83
CA PHE A 61 -10.69 0.90 -1.06
C PHE A 61 -10.11 0.32 -2.37
N GLU A 62 -8.96 0.86 -2.78
CA GLU A 62 -8.19 0.42 -3.95
C GLU A 62 -6.82 -0.11 -3.51
N GLY A 63 -6.30 -1.09 -4.25
CA GLY A 63 -4.95 -1.61 -4.03
C GLY A 63 -4.81 -2.45 -2.76
N GLU A 64 -3.58 -2.53 -2.25
CA GLU A 64 -3.23 -3.37 -1.11
C GLU A 64 -3.25 -2.57 0.20
N PRO A 65 -3.88 -3.08 1.27
CA PRO A 65 -3.81 -2.47 2.60
C PRO A 65 -2.37 -2.44 3.12
N LYS A 66 -1.95 -1.30 3.67
CA LYS A 66 -0.59 -1.11 4.18
C LYS A 66 -0.59 -1.06 5.70
N PRO A 67 0.01 -2.05 6.41
CA PRO A 67 0.14 -2.00 7.85
C PRO A 67 1.12 -0.89 8.26
N VAL A 68 0.75 -0.10 9.27
CA VAL A 68 1.50 1.05 9.76
C VAL A 68 1.97 0.82 11.18
N ARG A 69 3.25 1.15 11.41
CA ARG A 69 3.83 1.11 12.74
C ARG A 69 3.24 2.22 13.60
N GLY A 70 2.98 1.93 14.86
CA GLY A 70 2.73 2.97 15.85
C GLY A 70 3.93 3.92 15.94
N LEU A 71 3.70 5.14 16.41
CA LEU A 71 4.75 6.05 16.84
C LEU A 71 4.74 6.04 18.38
N THR A 72 5.35 5.05 19.01
CA THR A 72 5.54 5.08 20.47
C THR A 72 6.89 5.72 20.81
N LEU A 73 6.95 6.48 21.90
CA LEU A 73 8.18 7.18 22.34
C LEU A 73 9.37 6.22 22.49
N GLU A 74 9.11 4.98 22.91
CA GLU A 74 10.09 3.89 23.03
C GLU A 74 10.72 3.52 21.68
N GLN A 75 9.98 3.58 20.58
CA GLN A 75 10.51 3.26 19.24
C GLN A 75 11.46 4.35 18.71
N THR A 76 11.31 5.60 19.16
CA THR A 76 12.25 6.68 18.83
C THR A 76 13.59 6.56 19.55
N ARG A 77 13.64 5.81 20.66
CA ARG A 77 14.84 5.68 21.51
C ARG A 77 15.64 4.41 21.23
N VAL A 78 15.06 3.44 20.52
CA VAL A 78 15.66 2.11 20.31
C VAL A 78 15.80 1.85 18.82
N THR A 79 17.04 1.67 18.34
CA THR A 79 17.29 1.05 17.02
C THR A 79 16.66 -0.34 17.03
N PRO A 80 15.67 -0.65 16.19
CA PRO A 80 15.00 -1.94 16.23
C PRO A 80 16.00 -3.04 15.84
N VAL A 81 16.44 -3.83 16.82
CA VAL A 81 17.20 -5.06 16.55
C VAL A 81 16.17 -6.17 16.37
N GLY A 82 15.78 -6.42 15.12
CA GLY A 82 14.85 -7.51 14.74
C GLY A 82 13.55 -7.05 14.07
N PRO A 83 12.68 -8.01 13.68
CA PRO A 83 11.42 -7.72 12.98
C PRO A 83 10.51 -6.84 13.83
N VAL A 84 9.94 -5.80 13.24
CA VAL A 84 9.00 -4.93 13.97
C VAL A 84 7.69 -5.67 14.20
N ALA A 85 7.39 -5.95 15.47
CA ALA A 85 6.32 -6.86 15.85
C ALA A 85 4.92 -6.22 15.97
N ASN A 86 4.79 -4.89 15.90
CA ASN A 86 3.51 -4.22 16.15
C ASN A 86 3.12 -3.23 15.06
N PHE A 87 2.01 -3.53 14.38
CA PHE A 87 1.34 -2.69 13.39
C PHE A 87 -0.10 -2.40 13.87
N PRO A 88 -0.28 -1.43 14.77
CA PRO A 88 -1.59 -1.17 15.39
C PRO A 88 -2.61 -0.54 14.43
N PHE A 89 -2.17 -0.04 13.27
CA PHE A 89 -3.02 0.60 12.29
C PHE A 89 -2.80 0.01 10.90
N THR A 90 -3.82 0.06 10.06
CA THR A 90 -3.72 -0.28 8.63
C THR A 90 -4.29 0.87 7.81
N ILE A 91 -3.51 1.27 6.80
CA ILE A 91 -3.88 2.25 5.79
C ILE A 91 -4.61 1.54 4.65
N PHE A 92 -5.74 2.10 4.27
CA PHE A 92 -6.49 1.76 3.07
C PHE A 92 -6.51 2.99 2.18
N GLU A 93 -5.95 2.89 0.98
CA GLU A 93 -5.90 3.97 0.01
C GLU A 93 -7.08 3.84 -0.95
N ASP A 94 -7.73 4.95 -1.28
CA ASP A 94 -8.81 5.04 -2.25
C ASP A 94 -8.63 6.32 -3.04
N GLY A 95 -7.77 6.23 -4.04
CA GLY A 95 -7.31 7.38 -4.81
C GLY A 95 -6.64 8.48 -3.97
N ARG A 96 -7.33 9.62 -3.84
CA ARG A 96 -6.92 10.77 -2.99
C ARG A 96 -7.32 10.59 -1.52
N ARG A 97 -8.26 9.70 -1.21
CA ARG A 97 -8.68 9.41 0.15
C ARG A 97 -7.75 8.37 0.77
N GLN A 98 -7.36 8.59 2.01
CA GLN A 98 -6.69 7.59 2.82
C GLN A 98 -7.52 7.36 4.08
N ILE A 99 -7.83 6.11 4.38
CA ILE A 99 -8.48 5.73 5.63
C ILE A 99 -7.47 4.98 6.48
N ILE A 100 -7.29 5.43 7.72
CA ILE A 100 -6.44 4.77 8.70
C ILE A 100 -7.36 4.11 9.72
N LEU A 101 -7.33 2.78 9.78
CA LEU A 101 -8.16 2.01 10.72
C LEU A 101 -7.26 1.36 11.78
N PRO A 102 -7.67 1.35 13.06
CA PRO A 102 -7.05 0.51 14.06
C PRO A 102 -7.22 -0.97 13.68
N GLN A 103 -6.13 -1.73 13.65
CA GLN A 103 -6.17 -3.14 13.22
C GLN A 103 -7.16 -3.97 14.06
N ARG A 104 -7.29 -3.66 15.35
CA ARG A 104 -8.24 -4.31 16.27
C ARG A 104 -9.73 -4.09 15.93
N GLN A 105 -10.05 -3.11 15.09
CA GLN A 105 -11.42 -2.82 14.67
C GLN A 105 -11.75 -3.37 13.28
N VAL A 106 -10.75 -3.90 12.57
CA VAL A 106 -10.93 -4.56 11.28
C VAL A 106 -11.42 -5.97 11.52
N ALA A 107 -12.63 -6.28 11.05
CA ALA A 107 -13.21 -7.62 11.16
C ALA A 107 -12.79 -8.51 9.99
N GLU A 108 -12.89 -7.97 8.78
CA GLU A 108 -12.58 -8.68 7.55
C GLU A 108 -12.08 -7.69 6.49
N VAL A 109 -11.11 -8.14 5.68
CA VAL A 109 -10.65 -7.44 4.49
C VAL A 109 -10.90 -8.34 3.29
N GLN A 110 -11.76 -7.89 2.39
CA GLN A 110 -12.05 -8.57 1.14
C GLN A 110 -11.26 -7.86 0.04
N LEU A 111 -10.25 -8.55 -0.48
CA LEU A 111 -9.50 -8.05 -1.63
C LEU A 111 -10.34 -8.30 -2.89
N GLY A 112 -10.70 -7.23 -3.57
CA GLY A 112 -11.52 -7.24 -4.79
C GLY A 112 -10.94 -6.26 -5.81
N GLY A 113 -10.95 -6.65 -7.09
CA GLY A 113 -10.28 -5.89 -8.15
C GLY A 113 -11.21 -4.92 -8.85
N ARG A 114 -11.42 -3.72 -8.28
CA ARG A 114 -11.78 -2.56 -9.13
C ARG A 114 -10.49 -2.02 -9.73
N THR A 115 -10.15 -2.48 -10.92
CA THR A 115 -9.14 -1.80 -11.74
C THR A 115 -9.76 -0.51 -12.23
N VAL A 116 -9.38 0.62 -11.62
CA VAL A 116 -9.69 1.93 -12.17
C VAL A 116 -8.70 2.21 -13.30
N ASP A 117 -9.22 2.65 -14.44
CA ASP A 117 -8.39 3.03 -15.58
C ASP A 117 -7.41 4.14 -15.18
N LYS A 118 -6.15 3.94 -15.53
CA LYS A 118 -5.06 4.88 -15.26
C LYS A 118 -4.33 5.16 -16.55
N PHE A 119 -4.06 6.43 -16.81
CA PHE A 119 -3.21 6.87 -17.89
C PHE A 119 -1.94 7.48 -17.30
N ASN A 120 -0.78 6.86 -17.56
CA ASN A 120 0.50 7.33 -17.05
C ASN A 120 1.17 8.23 -18.07
N ILE A 121 1.76 9.33 -17.61
CA ILE A 121 2.54 10.24 -18.43
C ILE A 121 4.01 10.09 -18.04
N THR A 122 4.86 9.79 -19.02
CA THR A 122 6.30 9.69 -18.80
C THR A 122 6.87 11.07 -18.51
N ILE A 123 7.48 11.22 -17.34
CA ILE A 123 8.14 12.45 -16.94
C ILE A 123 9.66 12.20 -16.94
N PRO A 124 10.43 12.94 -17.75
CA PRO A 124 11.87 12.88 -17.71
C PRO A 124 12.38 13.24 -16.30
N PRO A 125 13.30 12.43 -15.72
CA PRO A 125 13.85 12.73 -14.40
C PRO A 125 14.63 14.05 -14.41
N GLY A 126 14.48 14.84 -13.34
CA GLY A 126 15.30 16.03 -13.14
C GLY A 126 16.78 15.68 -12.84
N PRO A 127 17.70 16.64 -13.03
CA PRO A 127 19.15 16.41 -12.86
C PRO A 127 19.56 16.12 -11.41
N LYS A 128 18.76 16.52 -10.43
CA LYS A 128 18.95 16.23 -9.01
C LYS A 128 17.58 16.02 -8.36
N VAL A 129 17.44 14.92 -7.63
CA VAL A 129 16.24 14.59 -6.87
C VAL A 129 16.55 14.79 -5.39
N ASP A 130 16.02 15.85 -4.80
CA ASP A 130 16.10 16.11 -3.35
C ASP A 130 14.78 15.72 -2.65
N SER A 131 14.76 15.65 -1.33
CA SER A 131 13.54 15.44 -0.54
C SER A 131 13.25 16.69 0.29
N PHE A 132 11.98 17.06 0.44
CA PHE A 132 11.61 18.12 1.35
C PHE A 132 11.72 17.62 2.80
N GLY A 133 12.46 18.36 3.64
CA GLY A 133 12.44 18.11 5.09
C GLY A 133 11.10 18.52 5.73
N ALA A 134 10.52 19.62 5.25
CA ALA A 134 9.15 20.03 5.56
C ALA A 134 8.63 20.93 4.43
N ILE A 135 7.35 20.82 4.12
CA ILE A 135 6.64 21.68 3.17
C ILE A 135 5.66 22.54 3.97
N GLY A 136 5.77 23.86 3.84
CA GLY A 136 4.82 24.82 4.37
C GLY A 136 3.63 25.04 3.44
N GLY A 137 3.10 26.26 3.40
CA GLY A 137 2.00 26.62 2.52
C GLY A 137 2.41 26.85 1.07
N PHE A 138 1.44 26.75 0.16
CA PHE A 138 1.57 27.27 -1.21
C PHE A 138 1.50 28.80 -1.17
N LEU A 139 2.53 29.46 -1.69
CA LEU A 139 2.59 30.92 -1.82
C LEU A 139 2.11 31.39 -3.18
N ASN A 140 2.42 30.62 -4.24
CA ASN A 140 1.97 30.89 -5.60
C ASN A 140 1.78 29.57 -6.36
N VAL A 141 0.79 29.53 -7.26
CA VAL A 141 0.49 28.38 -8.11
C VAL A 141 0.19 28.88 -9.50
N THR A 142 1.08 28.58 -10.45
CA THR A 142 0.83 28.88 -11.86
C THR A 142 -0.17 27.88 -12.47
N PRO A 143 -0.93 28.28 -13.50
CA PRO A 143 -1.72 27.34 -14.30
C PRO A 143 -0.84 26.26 -14.94
N PHE A 144 -1.44 25.12 -15.27
CA PHE A 144 -0.75 24.09 -16.04
C PHE A 144 -0.54 24.51 -17.50
N SER A 145 0.63 24.17 -18.04
CA SER A 145 0.90 24.22 -19.47
C SER A 145 0.24 23.06 -20.21
N GLU A 146 0.29 23.10 -21.55
CA GLU A 146 -0.18 22.02 -22.43
C GLU A 146 0.56 20.69 -22.26
N PHE A 147 1.74 20.70 -21.62
CA PHE A 147 2.51 19.49 -21.28
C PHE A 147 2.25 19.00 -19.85
N GLY A 148 1.27 19.59 -19.15
CA GLY A 148 0.87 19.17 -17.81
C GLY A 148 1.88 19.57 -16.76
N ARG A 149 2.64 20.65 -16.99
CA ARG A 149 3.63 21.18 -16.04
C ARG A 149 3.18 22.52 -15.48
N ARG A 150 3.54 22.79 -14.22
CA ARG A 150 3.38 24.09 -13.59
C ARG A 150 4.50 24.36 -12.61
N ILE A 151 4.66 25.62 -12.25
CA ILE A 151 5.52 26.06 -11.15
C ILE A 151 4.65 26.37 -9.94
N VAL A 152 5.04 25.84 -8.79
CA VAL A 152 4.48 26.19 -7.48
C VAL A 152 5.57 26.76 -6.59
N THR A 153 5.28 27.86 -5.90
CA THR A 153 6.18 28.44 -4.91
C THR A 153 5.76 27.95 -3.54
N LEU A 154 6.63 27.22 -2.85
CA LEU A 154 6.40 26.66 -1.53
C LEU A 154 7.17 27.43 -0.47
N ALA A 155 6.57 27.64 0.70
CA ALA A 155 7.32 28.06 1.87
C ALA A 155 8.02 26.83 2.46
N THR A 156 9.36 26.84 2.53
CA THR A 156 10.15 25.76 3.16
C THR A 156 10.95 26.30 4.36
N PRO A 157 11.49 25.44 5.24
CA PRO A 157 12.39 25.89 6.31
C PRO A 157 13.65 26.62 5.82
N ARG A 158 14.05 26.43 4.55
CA ARG A 158 15.21 27.08 3.93
C ARG A 158 14.86 28.38 3.21
N GLY A 159 13.58 28.74 3.16
CA GLY A 159 13.06 29.88 2.41
C GLY A 159 12.02 29.45 1.36
N ASN A 160 11.64 30.39 0.50
CA ASN A 160 10.70 30.12 -0.57
C ASN A 160 11.40 29.36 -1.70
N GLU A 161 10.77 28.30 -2.19
CA GLU A 161 11.33 27.44 -3.23
C GLU A 161 10.33 27.25 -4.36
N ASP A 162 10.78 27.47 -5.60
CA ASP A 162 10.00 27.22 -6.80
C ASP A 162 10.19 25.77 -7.24
N VAL A 163 9.08 25.05 -7.31
CA VAL A 163 9.05 23.62 -7.60
C VAL A 163 8.29 23.39 -8.89
N ILE A 164 8.94 22.73 -9.85
CA ILE A 164 8.28 22.28 -11.07
C ILE A 164 7.48 21.03 -10.74
N GLN A 165 6.16 21.14 -10.84
CA GLN A 165 5.23 20.03 -10.75
C GLN A 165 4.82 19.57 -12.15
N ALA A 166 4.64 18.26 -12.31
CA ALA A 166 4.16 17.64 -13.53
C ALA A 166 3.04 16.64 -13.22
N ILE A 167 2.08 16.51 -14.14
CA ILE A 167 1.06 15.46 -14.13
C ILE A 167 1.75 14.13 -14.47
N LYS A 168 1.70 13.18 -13.54
CA LYS A 168 2.31 11.84 -13.65
C LYS A 168 1.30 10.76 -14.01
N GLU A 169 0.13 10.81 -13.39
CA GLU A 169 -0.93 9.80 -13.58
C GLU A 169 -2.29 10.51 -13.62
N LEU A 170 -3.11 10.15 -14.60
CA LEU A 170 -4.49 10.60 -14.74
C LEU A 170 -5.43 9.44 -14.44
N ARG A 171 -6.40 9.68 -13.56
CA ARG A 171 -7.52 8.79 -13.28
C ARG A 171 -8.84 9.57 -13.38
N PRO A 172 -9.99 8.88 -13.52
CA PRO A 172 -11.28 9.57 -13.62
C PRO A 172 -11.59 10.49 -12.43
N GLN A 173 -11.15 10.10 -11.23
CA GLN A 173 -11.49 10.83 -9.99
C GLN A 173 -10.37 11.75 -9.49
N ASP A 174 -9.12 11.40 -9.77
CA ASP A 174 -7.97 12.18 -9.32
C ASP A 174 -6.81 12.15 -10.32
N ILE A 175 -5.86 13.03 -10.06
CA ILE A 175 -4.65 13.21 -10.84
C ILE A 175 -3.49 13.21 -9.87
N THR A 176 -2.50 12.35 -10.12
CA THR A 176 -1.24 12.34 -9.38
C THR A 176 -0.28 13.33 -10.01
N LEU A 177 0.12 14.32 -9.22
CA LEU A 177 1.17 15.28 -9.52
C LEU A 177 2.45 14.84 -8.84
N THR A 178 3.58 15.03 -9.52
CA THR A 178 4.92 14.82 -8.94
C THR A 178 5.75 16.06 -9.12
N ALA A 179 6.65 16.33 -8.18
CA ALA A 179 7.74 17.26 -8.42
C ALA A 179 8.79 16.62 -9.32
N VAL A 180 9.34 17.39 -10.26
CA VAL A 180 10.37 16.91 -11.21
C VAL A 180 11.76 16.82 -10.54
N GLN A 181 12.02 17.71 -9.59
CA GLN A 181 13.31 17.86 -8.90
C GLN A 181 13.26 17.38 -7.44
N HIS A 182 12.09 16.95 -6.96
CA HIS A 182 11.89 16.55 -5.57
C HIS A 182 11.13 15.23 -5.46
N GLN A 183 11.42 14.45 -4.43
CA GLN A 183 10.61 13.29 -4.04
C GLN A 183 9.33 13.76 -3.35
N TRP A 184 8.39 14.24 -4.15
CA TRP A 184 7.12 14.73 -3.66
C TRP A 184 6.01 14.43 -4.65
N GLU A 185 5.01 13.68 -4.17
CA GLU A 185 3.80 13.37 -4.90
C GLU A 185 2.58 13.92 -4.18
N TYR A 186 1.60 14.37 -4.96
CA TYR A 186 0.38 14.97 -4.45
C TYR A 186 -0.79 14.66 -5.39
N LYS A 187 -1.96 14.30 -4.85
CA LYS A 187 -3.15 14.00 -5.64
C LYS A 187 -4.19 15.12 -5.58
N VAL A 188 -4.68 15.54 -6.73
CA VAL A 188 -5.77 16.51 -6.87
C VAL A 188 -6.99 15.88 -7.53
N ALA A 189 -8.18 16.45 -7.33
CA ALA A 189 -9.36 16.00 -8.04
C ALA A 189 -9.23 16.31 -9.54
N THR A 190 -9.63 15.39 -10.42
CA THR A 190 -9.58 15.60 -11.88
C THR A 190 -10.38 16.85 -12.28
N GLN A 191 -11.51 17.08 -11.62
CA GLN A 191 -12.39 18.24 -11.84
C GLN A 191 -11.76 19.58 -11.42
N SER A 192 -10.64 19.58 -10.69
CA SER A 192 -9.93 20.81 -10.29
C SER A 192 -9.05 21.39 -11.40
N ILE A 193 -8.84 20.64 -12.50
CA ILE A 193 -8.08 21.10 -13.66
C ILE A 193 -9.07 21.37 -14.81
N PRO A 194 -8.94 22.49 -15.53
CA PRO A 194 -9.80 22.79 -16.69
C PRO A 194 -9.77 21.68 -17.74
N THR A 195 -10.92 21.39 -18.33
CA THR A 195 -11.09 20.27 -19.28
C THR A 195 -10.21 20.45 -20.53
N GLU A 196 -10.15 21.67 -21.05
CA GLU A 196 -9.30 22.07 -22.16
C GLU A 196 -7.81 21.83 -21.88
N THR A 197 -7.35 22.11 -20.65
CA THR A 197 -5.97 21.81 -20.24
C THR A 197 -5.72 20.31 -20.21
N LEU A 198 -6.61 19.52 -19.59
CA LEU A 198 -6.48 18.06 -19.56
C LEU A 198 -6.49 17.45 -20.96
N ARG A 199 -7.35 17.97 -21.85
CA ARG A 199 -7.41 17.55 -23.24
C ARG A 199 -6.07 17.79 -23.95
N ALA A 200 -5.48 18.98 -23.82
CA ALA A 200 -4.18 19.29 -24.40
C ALA A 200 -3.07 18.36 -23.87
N VAL A 201 -3.05 18.12 -22.56
CA VAL A 201 -2.09 17.20 -21.92
C VAL A 201 -2.20 15.78 -22.45
N LEU A 202 -3.43 15.26 -22.57
CA LEU A 202 -3.67 13.92 -23.09
C LEU A 202 -3.22 13.77 -24.55
N TYR A 203 -3.55 14.74 -25.41
CA TYR A 203 -3.14 14.69 -26.82
C TYR A 203 -1.61 14.73 -26.97
N ASN A 204 -0.94 15.62 -26.24
CA ASN A 204 0.52 15.73 -26.29
C ASN A 204 1.21 14.47 -25.74
N ALA A 205 0.66 13.85 -24.70
CA ALA A 205 1.21 12.63 -24.13
C ALA A 205 1.10 11.42 -25.09
N ILE A 206 -0.02 11.29 -25.81
CA ILE A 206 -0.22 10.22 -26.80
C ILE A 206 0.69 10.42 -28.01
N ASP A 207 0.84 11.66 -28.48
CA ASP A 207 1.70 11.98 -29.62
C ASP A 207 3.17 11.64 -29.32
N GLN A 208 3.63 11.96 -28.11
CA GLN A 208 4.98 11.59 -27.64
C GLN A 208 5.24 10.08 -27.61
N GLU A 209 4.25 9.27 -27.20
CA GLU A 209 4.38 7.81 -27.18
C GLU A 209 4.43 7.20 -28.60
N SER A 210 3.81 7.85 -29.59
CA SER A 210 3.77 7.35 -30.97
C SER A 210 5.08 7.52 -31.74
N HIS A 211 6.02 8.31 -31.23
CA HIS A 211 7.23 8.74 -31.92
C HIS A 211 8.54 8.08 -31.43
N GLU A 212 8.46 7.15 -30.47
CA GLU A 212 9.58 6.29 -30.01
C GLU A 212 9.47 4.86 -30.56
#